data_AF-A0A527Z5I2-F1
#
_entry.id   AF-A0A527Z5I2-F1
#
_cell.length_a   1.000
_cell.length_b   1.000
_cell.length_c   1.000
_cell.angle_alpha   90.00
_cell.angle_beta   90.00
_cell.angle_gamma   90.00
#
_symmetry.space_group_name_H-M   'P 1'
#
loop_
_entity.id
_entity.type
_entity.pdbx_description
1 polymer ?
#
loop_
_entity_poly.entity_id
_entity_poly.type
_entity_poly.pdbx_seq_one_letter_code
_entity_poly.pdbx_strand_id
1 'polypeptide(L)'
;MKDKLVEDLTAARQIYDKDVRLGAVVAVDALIQHLEALGVDRKLWAPLVGLSGALGDAIVGVHNPHTAVEKPKAGPRRPIQDETSKAWAAAAVSLLTIAGDTLPQALRRVAPLIGMSPAELKNFRKRLTRDNGQQVRPELSKAYDTAIMTHKNDPDVAAIATALGKPIPSPRQAAEAAMETIVKLTAMPNKPAS
;
A
#
# COMPACT_ATOMS: atom_id res chain seq x y z
N MET A 1 23.27 20.74 22.66
CA MET A 1 22.08 19.86 22.85
C MET A 1 20.79 20.52 22.39
N LYS A 2 20.51 21.78 22.76
CA LYS A 2 19.37 22.55 22.23
C LYS A 2 19.42 22.67 20.69
N ASP A 3 20.62 22.86 20.14
CA ASP A 3 20.81 23.04 18.70
C ASP A 3 20.43 21.79 17.89
N LYS A 4 20.70 20.60 18.44
CA LYS A 4 20.34 19.32 17.79
C LYS A 4 18.82 19.13 17.72
N LEU A 5 18.09 19.43 18.79
CA LEU A 5 16.62 19.34 18.75
C LEU A 5 16.03 20.32 17.72
N VAL A 6 16.58 21.52 17.62
CA VAL A 6 16.12 22.51 16.64
C VAL A 6 16.39 22.02 15.21
N GLU A 7 17.56 21.42 14.96
CA GLU A 7 17.90 20.80 13.68
C GLU A 7 16.92 19.66 13.34
N ASP A 8 16.72 18.72 14.26
CA ASP A 8 15.84 17.57 14.06
C ASP A 8 14.37 18.00 13.83
N LEU A 9 13.88 18.99 14.57
CA LEU A 9 12.54 19.55 14.37
C LEU A 9 12.42 20.34 13.06
N THR A 10 13.49 20.97 12.59
CA THR A 10 13.51 21.65 11.29
C THR A 10 13.41 20.62 10.16
N ALA A 11 14.14 19.51 10.25
CA ALA A 11 14.02 18.40 9.31
C ALA A 11 12.60 17.79 9.35
N ALA A 12 12.05 17.56 10.54
CA ALA A 12 10.68 17.08 10.70
C ALA A 12 9.66 18.02 10.04
N ARG A 13 9.85 19.34 10.15
CA ARG A 13 8.98 20.34 9.50
C ARG A 13 9.04 20.25 7.97
N GLN A 14 10.22 20.11 7.39
CA GLN A 14 10.38 19.94 5.95
C GLN A 14 9.70 18.67 5.43
N ILE A 15 9.73 17.59 6.23
CA ILE A 15 8.99 16.36 5.92
C ILE A 15 7.49 16.61 6.05
N TYR A 16 7.05 17.28 7.11
CA TYR A 16 5.63 17.59 7.36
C TYR A 16 4.97 18.35 6.21
N ASP A 17 5.69 19.30 5.60
CA ASP A 17 5.20 20.07 4.45
C ASP A 17 4.92 19.18 3.21
N LYS A 18 5.50 17.97 3.16
CA LYS A 18 5.30 16.98 2.08
C LYS A 18 4.39 15.82 2.49
N ASP A 19 4.52 15.37 3.73
CA ASP A 19 3.75 14.30 4.34
C ASP A 19 3.51 14.63 5.82
N VAL A 20 2.30 15.09 6.09
CA VAL A 20 1.82 15.50 7.42
C VAL A 20 1.99 14.38 8.45
N ARG A 21 1.69 13.13 8.08
CA ARG A 21 1.70 12.01 9.04
C ARG A 21 3.12 11.60 9.36
N LEU A 22 3.96 11.45 8.35
CA LEU A 22 5.36 11.10 8.53
C LEU A 22 6.12 12.21 9.28
N GLY A 23 5.89 13.48 8.92
CA GLY A 23 6.50 14.61 9.61
C GLY A 23 6.13 14.68 11.09
N ALA A 24 4.88 14.33 11.44
CA ALA A 24 4.44 14.27 12.83
C ALA A 24 5.15 13.16 13.63
N VAL A 25 5.32 11.96 13.05
CA VAL A 25 6.09 10.87 13.67
C VAL A 25 7.53 11.31 13.95
N VAL A 26 8.20 11.84 12.92
CA VAL A 26 9.60 12.27 13.02
C VAL A 26 9.78 13.37 14.07
N ALA A 27 8.83 14.29 14.20
CA ALA A 27 8.87 15.33 15.22
C ALA A 27 8.76 14.77 16.65
N VAL A 28 7.88 13.77 16.86
CA VAL A 28 7.73 13.10 18.18
C VAL A 28 8.98 12.29 18.51
N ASP A 29 9.56 11.57 17.54
CA ASP A 29 10.80 10.82 17.73
C ASP A 29 11.98 11.71 18.08
N ALA A 30 12.12 12.88 17.41
CA ALA A 30 13.13 13.87 17.74
C ALA A 30 13.02 14.34 19.20
N LEU A 31 11.79 14.54 19.70
CA LEU A 31 11.56 14.91 21.09
C LEU A 31 11.92 13.78 22.06
N ILE A 32 11.57 12.54 21.75
CA ILE A 32 11.93 11.37 22.56
C ILE A 32 13.45 11.24 22.68
N GLN A 33 14.16 11.29 21.56
CA GLN A 33 15.62 11.20 21.53
C GLN A 33 16.27 12.34 22.31
N HIS A 34 15.70 13.54 22.27
CA HIS A 34 16.19 14.66 23.06
C HIS A 34 15.98 14.47 24.56
N LEU A 35 14.82 13.97 24.98
CA LEU A 35 14.53 13.69 26.39
C LEU A 35 15.41 12.55 26.93
N GLU A 36 15.65 11.53 26.11
CA GLU A 36 16.58 10.44 26.41
C GLU A 36 18.01 10.97 26.57
N ALA A 37 18.48 11.83 25.66
CA ALA A 37 19.80 12.45 25.74
C ALA A 37 19.97 13.38 26.96
N LEU A 38 18.88 13.97 27.45
CA LEU A 38 18.86 14.75 28.70
C LEU A 38 18.86 13.88 29.97
N GLY A 39 18.76 12.56 29.83
CA GLY A 39 18.66 11.64 30.97
C GLY A 39 17.34 11.75 31.72
N VAL A 40 16.28 12.24 31.06
CA VAL A 40 14.93 12.28 31.65
C VAL A 40 14.46 10.85 31.91
N ASP A 41 13.85 10.60 33.06
CA ASP A 41 13.31 9.28 33.42
C ASP A 41 12.40 8.75 32.29
N ARG A 42 12.70 7.54 31.83
CA ARG A 42 11.96 6.83 30.80
C ARG A 42 10.46 6.78 31.07
N LYS A 43 10.03 6.73 32.33
CA LYS A 43 8.61 6.74 32.69
C LYS A 43 7.89 8.00 32.25
N LEU A 44 8.58 9.14 32.19
CA LEU A 44 8.00 10.44 31.85
C LEU A 44 7.79 10.61 30.33
N TRP A 45 8.65 9.99 29.51
CA TRP A 45 8.52 10.05 28.05
C TRP A 45 8.03 8.75 27.40
N ALA A 46 7.77 7.70 28.18
CA ALA A 46 7.09 6.48 27.70
C ALA A 46 5.76 6.75 26.98
N PRO A 47 4.90 7.70 27.41
CA PRO A 47 3.70 8.05 26.65
C PRO A 47 3.99 8.60 25.24
N LEU A 48 5.13 9.27 25.05
CA LEU A 48 5.54 9.78 23.75
C LEU A 48 5.98 8.65 22.82
N VAL A 49 6.63 7.61 23.35
CA VAL A 49 6.93 6.38 22.58
C VAL A 49 5.65 5.70 22.12
N GLY A 50 4.66 5.58 23.01
CA GLY A 50 3.34 5.06 22.66
C GLY A 50 2.64 5.90 21.59
N LEU A 51 2.75 7.24 21.68
CA LEU A 51 2.22 8.16 20.68
C LEU A 51 2.94 8.02 19.33
N SER A 52 4.26 7.92 19.30
CA SER A 52 5.03 7.69 18.07
C SER A 52 4.61 6.38 17.39
N GLY A 53 4.51 5.28 18.15
CA GLY A 53 3.98 4.01 17.64
C GLY A 53 2.57 4.14 17.08
N ALA A 54 1.68 4.86 17.77
CA ALA A 54 0.32 5.08 17.31
C ALA A 54 0.21 5.92 16.04
N LEU A 55 1.08 6.93 15.89
CA LEU A 55 1.18 7.71 14.66
C LEU A 55 1.74 6.84 13.51
N GLY A 56 2.71 5.97 13.79
CA GLY A 56 3.20 4.96 12.85
C GLY A 56 2.09 4.01 12.38
N ASP A 57 1.31 3.47 13.32
CA ASP A 57 0.12 2.65 13.03
C ASP A 57 -0.90 3.38 12.16
N ALA A 58 -1.13 4.66 12.44
CA ALA A 58 -2.04 5.50 11.66
C ALA A 58 -1.56 5.71 10.21
N ILE A 59 -0.26 5.73 9.94
CA ILE A 59 0.31 5.78 8.58
C ILE A 59 -0.05 4.51 7.81
N VAL A 60 0.13 3.34 8.44
CA VAL A 60 -0.15 2.03 7.82
C VAL A 60 -1.61 1.59 7.94
N GLY A 61 -2.48 2.45 8.48
CA GLY A 61 -3.91 2.19 8.63
C GLY A 61 -4.26 1.13 9.68
N VAL A 62 -3.34 0.84 10.61
CA VAL A 62 -3.56 0.00 11.79
C VAL A 62 -4.31 0.80 12.84
N HIS A 63 -5.25 0.14 13.53
CA HIS A 63 -6.04 0.78 14.57
C HIS A 63 -5.23 0.88 15.87
N ASN A 64 -5.02 2.11 16.35
CA ASN A 64 -4.36 2.35 17.63
C ASN A 64 -5.29 3.15 18.58
N PRO A 65 -5.49 2.70 19.83
CA PRO A 65 -6.34 3.38 20.81
C PRO A 65 -5.85 4.80 21.17
N HIS A 66 -4.57 5.11 20.97
CA HIS A 66 -4.00 6.44 21.27
C HIS A 66 -4.32 7.52 20.21
N THR A 67 -4.69 7.15 18.98
CA THR A 67 -4.99 8.08 17.87
C THR A 67 -6.47 8.06 17.44
N ALA A 68 -7.32 7.28 18.11
CA ALA A 68 -8.73 7.14 17.77
C ALA A 68 -9.57 8.34 18.26
N VAL A 69 -9.56 9.45 17.53
CA VAL A 69 -10.33 10.67 17.88
C VAL A 69 -11.81 10.58 17.45
N GLU A 70 -12.19 9.65 16.57
CA GLU A 70 -13.59 9.42 16.21
C GLU A 70 -13.89 7.94 16.04
N LYS A 71 -15.09 7.49 16.46
CA LYS A 71 -15.64 6.18 16.10
C LYS A 71 -15.78 6.12 14.58
N PRO A 72 -14.97 5.34 13.84
CA PRO A 72 -15.11 5.24 12.40
C PRO A 72 -16.31 4.35 12.09
N LYS A 73 -17.07 4.69 11.04
CA LYS A 73 -18.14 3.84 10.47
C LYS A 73 -17.64 2.39 10.35
N ALA A 74 -18.30 1.49 11.07
CA ALA A 74 -17.97 0.08 11.14
C ALA A 74 -17.94 -0.55 9.75
N GLY A 75 -16.74 -0.97 9.33
CA GLY A 75 -16.54 -1.88 8.22
C GLY A 75 -15.26 -2.65 8.50
N PRO A 76 -15.24 -3.99 8.39
CA PRO A 76 -14.04 -4.77 8.64
C PRO A 76 -12.96 -4.37 7.63
N ARG A 77 -11.94 -3.64 8.08
CA ARG A 77 -10.76 -3.32 7.27
C ARG A 77 -9.86 -4.54 7.28
N ARG A 78 -9.77 -5.23 6.15
CA ARG A 78 -8.80 -6.31 5.97
C ARG A 78 -7.39 -5.70 5.87
N PRO A 79 -6.33 -6.42 6.25
CA PRO A 79 -4.95 -5.96 6.10
C PRO A 79 -4.68 -5.43 4.68
N ILE A 80 -3.88 -4.36 4.56
CA ILE A 80 -3.58 -3.71 3.26
C ILE A 80 -2.93 -4.70 2.28
N GLN A 81 -2.17 -5.68 2.79
CA GLN A 81 -1.57 -6.75 1.97
C GLN A 81 -2.65 -7.60 1.29
N ASP A 82 -3.71 -8.00 2.02
CA ASP A 82 -4.85 -8.73 1.45
C ASP A 82 -5.60 -7.91 0.41
N GLU A 83 -5.63 -6.57 0.56
CA GLU A 83 -6.28 -5.68 -0.39
C GLU A 83 -5.44 -5.46 -1.66
N THR A 84 -4.11 -5.43 -1.52
CA THR A 84 -3.17 -5.26 -2.64
C THR A 84 -3.20 -6.48 -3.58
N SER A 85 -3.21 -7.69 -3.02
CA SER A 85 -3.37 -8.94 -3.79
C SER A 85 -4.64 -8.95 -4.65
N LYS A 86 -5.72 -8.33 -4.17
CA LYS A 86 -6.98 -8.19 -4.93
C LYS A 86 -6.85 -7.23 -6.10
N ALA A 87 -6.10 -6.14 -5.96
CA ALA A 87 -5.84 -5.20 -7.04
C ALA A 87 -5.04 -5.87 -8.18
N TRP A 88 -3.98 -6.61 -7.84
CA TRP A 88 -3.22 -7.42 -8.79
C TRP A 88 -4.08 -8.51 -9.44
N ALA A 89 -4.95 -9.18 -8.69
CA ALA A 89 -5.90 -10.14 -9.24
C ALA A 89 -6.89 -9.49 -10.23
N ALA A 90 -7.43 -8.31 -9.91
CA ALA A 90 -8.31 -7.58 -10.81
C ALA A 90 -7.60 -7.14 -12.09
N ALA A 91 -6.32 -6.75 -11.99
CA ALA A 91 -5.48 -6.42 -13.14
C ALA A 91 -5.22 -7.65 -14.01
N ALA A 92 -4.81 -8.78 -13.42
CA ALA A 92 -4.59 -10.04 -14.13
C ALA A 92 -5.84 -10.49 -14.91
N VAL A 93 -7.03 -10.38 -14.32
CA VAL A 93 -8.31 -10.68 -15.02
C VAL A 93 -8.50 -9.76 -16.23
N SER A 94 -8.17 -8.48 -16.09
CA SER A 94 -8.29 -7.50 -17.19
C SER A 94 -7.31 -7.80 -18.31
N LEU A 95 -6.06 -8.15 -17.97
CA LEU A 95 -5.01 -8.53 -18.92
C LEU A 95 -5.33 -9.83 -19.67
N LEU A 96 -5.85 -10.85 -18.98
CA LEU A 96 -6.32 -12.09 -19.62
C LEU A 96 -7.48 -11.82 -20.57
N THR A 97 -8.40 -10.92 -20.20
CA THR A 97 -9.51 -10.52 -21.09
C THR A 97 -8.99 -9.81 -22.34
N ILE A 98 -7.96 -8.96 -22.21
CA ILE A 98 -7.29 -8.32 -23.35
C ILE A 98 -6.55 -9.37 -24.22
N ALA A 99 -6.00 -10.41 -23.60
CA ALA A 99 -5.34 -11.52 -24.28
C ALA A 99 -6.30 -12.46 -25.04
N GLY A 100 -7.62 -12.27 -24.92
CA GLY A 100 -8.64 -13.06 -25.61
C GLY A 100 -9.41 -14.05 -24.73
N ASP A 101 -9.10 -14.16 -23.43
CA ASP A 101 -9.89 -15.01 -22.53
C ASP A 101 -11.27 -14.37 -22.29
N THR A 102 -12.32 -15.19 -22.16
CA THR A 102 -13.61 -14.67 -21.71
C THR A 102 -13.54 -14.27 -20.23
N LEU A 103 -14.30 -13.25 -19.84
CA LEU A 103 -14.33 -12.78 -18.44
C LEU A 103 -14.59 -13.93 -17.43
N PRO A 104 -15.52 -14.88 -17.65
CA PRO A 104 -15.70 -16.01 -16.75
C PRO A 104 -14.47 -16.94 -16.67
N GLN A 105 -13.76 -17.17 -17.78
CA GLN A 105 -12.54 -17.99 -17.80
C GLN A 105 -11.42 -17.30 -17.01
N ALA A 106 -11.18 -16.02 -17.25
CA ALA A 106 -10.18 -15.23 -16.54
C ALA A 106 -10.46 -15.20 -15.02
N LEU A 107 -11.72 -15.00 -14.62
CA LEU A 107 -12.11 -15.00 -13.20
C LEU A 107 -11.92 -16.37 -12.53
N ARG A 108 -12.27 -17.48 -13.21
CA ARG A 108 -12.07 -18.83 -12.67
C ARG A 108 -10.59 -19.16 -12.47
N ARG A 109 -9.72 -18.60 -13.30
CA ARG A 109 -8.27 -18.82 -13.21
C ARG A 109 -7.63 -18.03 -12.07
N VAL A 110 -8.05 -16.78 -11.88
CA VAL A 110 -7.37 -15.85 -10.96
C VAL A 110 -7.96 -15.88 -9.54
N ALA A 111 -9.28 -16.03 -9.39
CA ALA A 111 -9.94 -15.94 -8.08
C ALA A 111 -9.43 -16.95 -7.03
N PRO A 112 -9.11 -18.23 -7.38
CA PRO A 112 -8.56 -19.19 -6.42
C PRO A 112 -7.22 -18.78 -5.82
N LEU A 113 -6.40 -18.00 -6.54
CA LEU A 113 -5.05 -17.59 -6.09
C LEU A 113 -5.08 -16.67 -4.86
N ILE A 114 -6.22 -16.02 -4.61
CA ILE A 114 -6.44 -15.11 -3.48
C ILE A 114 -7.55 -15.60 -2.55
N GLY A 115 -7.97 -16.86 -2.69
CA GLY A 115 -9.04 -17.44 -1.87
C GLY A 115 -10.39 -16.72 -1.99
N MET A 116 -10.69 -16.12 -3.15
CA MET A 116 -11.96 -15.43 -3.40
C MET A 116 -12.85 -16.20 -4.37
N SER A 117 -14.16 -15.94 -4.31
CA SER A 117 -15.07 -16.39 -5.35
C SER A 117 -14.92 -15.54 -6.62
N PRO A 118 -15.17 -16.11 -7.82
CA PRO A 118 -15.22 -15.36 -9.07
C PRO A 118 -16.18 -14.16 -9.03
N ALA A 119 -17.29 -14.27 -8.28
CA ALA A 119 -18.28 -13.20 -8.15
C ALA A 119 -17.75 -12.00 -7.34
N GLU A 120 -17.04 -12.27 -6.24
CA GLU A 120 -16.43 -11.21 -5.44
C GLU A 120 -15.33 -10.49 -6.21
N LEU A 121 -14.46 -11.23 -6.90
CA LEU A 121 -13.38 -10.64 -7.72
C LEU A 121 -13.96 -9.81 -8.87
N LYS A 122 -15.04 -10.26 -9.50
CA LYS A 122 -15.76 -9.50 -10.54
C LYS A 122 -16.28 -8.17 -10.00
N ASN A 123 -16.91 -8.19 -8.82
CA ASN A 123 -17.46 -6.99 -8.19
C ASN A 123 -16.36 -6.02 -7.76
N PHE A 124 -15.26 -6.53 -7.21
CA PHE A 124 -14.10 -5.74 -6.82
C PHE A 124 -13.45 -5.07 -8.04
N ARG A 125 -13.16 -5.83 -9.10
CA ARG A 125 -12.68 -5.30 -10.37
C ARG A 125 -13.59 -4.20 -10.91
N LYS A 126 -14.90 -4.42 -10.90
CA LYS A 126 -15.89 -3.44 -11.37
C LYS A 126 -15.79 -2.11 -10.60
N ARG A 127 -15.57 -2.14 -9.28
CA ARG A 127 -15.39 -0.95 -8.44
C ARG A 127 -14.08 -0.22 -8.68
N LEU A 128 -12.99 -0.94 -8.98
CA LEU A 128 -11.73 -0.33 -9.39
C LEU A 128 -11.84 0.37 -10.74
N THR A 129 -12.50 -0.27 -11.71
CA THR A 129 -12.64 0.27 -13.06
C THR A 129 -13.70 1.36 -13.22
N ARG A 130 -14.64 1.47 -12.27
CA ARG A 130 -15.68 2.51 -12.27
C ARG A 130 -15.23 3.69 -11.41
N ASP A 131 -15.52 4.90 -11.88
CA ASP A 131 -15.26 6.16 -11.17
C ASP A 131 -13.78 6.38 -10.80
N ASN A 132 -12.83 5.88 -11.62
CA ASN A 132 -11.38 5.97 -11.39
C ASN A 132 -10.95 5.52 -9.98
N GLY A 133 -11.62 4.50 -9.44
CA GLY A 133 -11.29 3.97 -8.11
C GLY A 133 -11.68 4.88 -6.94
N GLN A 134 -12.50 5.93 -7.12
CA GLN A 134 -12.93 6.81 -6.01
C GLN A 134 -13.64 6.06 -4.86
N GLN A 135 -14.25 4.91 -5.14
CA GLN A 135 -14.90 4.06 -4.13
C GLN A 135 -13.95 3.05 -3.48
N VAL A 136 -12.69 3.02 -3.91
CA VAL A 136 -11.64 2.11 -3.45
C VAL A 136 -10.50 2.96 -2.91
N ARG A 137 -9.65 2.40 -2.04
CA ARG A 137 -8.48 3.13 -1.54
C ARG A 137 -7.57 3.52 -2.71
N PRO A 138 -7.04 4.76 -2.78
CA PRO A 138 -6.19 5.22 -3.88
C PRO A 138 -4.98 4.31 -4.16
N GLU A 139 -4.41 3.70 -3.11
CA GLU A 139 -3.27 2.79 -3.21
C GLU A 139 -3.60 1.53 -4.03
N LEU A 140 -4.84 1.06 -3.96
CA LEU A 140 -5.31 -0.10 -4.72
C LEU A 140 -5.58 0.23 -6.18
N SER A 141 -6.06 1.44 -6.47
CA SER A 141 -6.13 1.94 -7.84
C SER A 141 -4.73 2.03 -8.44
N LYS A 142 -3.77 2.63 -7.70
CA LYS A 142 -2.38 2.73 -8.16
C LYS A 142 -1.75 1.36 -8.41
N ALA A 143 -1.98 0.36 -7.54
CA ALA A 143 -1.49 -1.00 -7.75
C ALA A 143 -2.12 -1.67 -8.98
N TYR A 144 -3.44 -1.49 -9.18
CA TYR A 144 -4.15 -1.95 -10.37
C TYR A 144 -3.60 -1.28 -11.65
N ASP A 145 -3.45 0.04 -11.63
CA ASP A 145 -2.96 0.83 -12.76
C ASP A 145 -1.51 0.48 -13.08
N THR A 146 -0.65 0.29 -12.08
CA THR A 146 0.74 -0.17 -12.26
C THR A 146 0.79 -1.51 -13.00
N ALA A 147 -0.03 -2.48 -12.57
CA ALA A 147 -0.09 -3.79 -13.19
C ALA A 147 -0.60 -3.73 -14.65
N ILE A 148 -1.50 -2.79 -14.96
CA ILE A 148 -2.02 -2.55 -16.32
C ILE A 148 -1.04 -1.74 -17.17
N MET A 149 -0.35 -0.76 -16.60
CA MET A 149 0.66 0.09 -17.26
C MET A 149 1.90 -0.70 -17.67
N THR A 150 2.25 -1.75 -16.94
CA THR A 150 3.29 -2.71 -17.35
C THR A 150 2.98 -3.35 -18.72
N HIS A 151 1.71 -3.30 -19.17
CA HIS A 151 1.27 -3.81 -20.46
C HIS A 151 0.84 -2.72 -21.46
N LYS A 152 0.22 -1.62 -21.02
CA LYS A 152 -0.14 -0.53 -21.94
C LYS A 152 1.13 0.07 -22.54
N ASN A 153 1.06 0.53 -23.79
CA ASN A 153 2.07 1.35 -24.47
C ASN A 153 2.19 2.72 -23.78
N ASP A 154 2.53 2.73 -22.49
CA ASP A 154 2.98 3.92 -21.82
C ASP A 154 4.34 4.28 -22.46
N PRO A 155 4.49 5.48 -23.04
CA PRO A 155 5.74 5.88 -23.67
C PRO A 155 6.93 5.75 -22.71
N ASP A 156 6.72 5.89 -21.39
CA ASP A 156 7.79 5.72 -20.40
C ASP A 156 8.18 4.24 -20.21
N VAL A 157 7.22 3.31 -20.22
CA VAL A 157 7.50 1.86 -20.13
C VAL A 157 8.10 1.33 -21.42
N ALA A 158 7.63 1.82 -22.58
CA ALA A 158 8.22 1.52 -23.88
C ALA A 158 9.66 2.07 -23.99
N ALA A 159 9.92 3.27 -23.48
CA ALA A 159 11.26 3.85 -23.42
C ALA A 159 12.19 3.06 -22.49
N ILE A 160 11.72 2.65 -21.31
CA ILE A 160 12.48 1.80 -20.37
C ILE A 160 12.75 0.41 -20.97
N ALA A 161 11.76 -0.22 -21.62
CA ALA A 161 11.92 -1.51 -22.28
C ALA A 161 12.93 -1.44 -23.44
N THR A 162 12.89 -0.36 -24.21
CA THR A 162 13.86 -0.07 -25.28
C THR A 162 15.26 0.19 -24.72
N ALA A 163 15.38 0.96 -23.63
CA ALA A 163 16.65 1.23 -22.96
C ALA A 163 17.28 -0.02 -22.31
N LEU A 164 16.45 -0.97 -21.88
CA LEU A 164 16.87 -2.24 -21.27
C LEU A 164 17.01 -3.39 -22.28
N GLY A 165 16.69 -3.18 -23.56
CA GLY A 165 16.72 -4.21 -24.60
C GLY A 165 15.75 -5.37 -24.38
N LYS A 166 14.67 -5.16 -23.59
CA LYS A 166 13.69 -6.21 -23.27
C LYS A 166 12.41 -5.99 -24.08
N PRO A 167 11.83 -7.03 -24.71
CA PRO A 167 10.58 -6.90 -25.42
C PRO A 167 9.45 -6.53 -24.46
N ILE A 168 8.55 -5.64 -24.90
CA ILE A 168 7.33 -5.31 -24.15
C ILE A 168 6.52 -6.61 -23.96
N PRO A 169 6.18 -7.00 -22.72
CA PRO A 169 5.48 -8.24 -22.47
C PRO A 169 4.08 -8.21 -23.12
N SER A 170 3.72 -9.31 -23.77
CA SER A 170 2.36 -9.52 -24.28
C SER A 170 1.33 -9.47 -23.13
N PRO A 171 0.04 -9.18 -23.40
CA PRO A 171 -0.99 -9.12 -22.36
C PRO A 171 -1.03 -10.40 -21.50
N ARG A 172 -0.78 -11.55 -22.12
CA ARG A 172 -0.74 -12.86 -21.45
C ARG A 172 0.46 -13.00 -20.52
N GLN A 173 1.65 -12.58 -20.97
CA GLN A 173 2.86 -12.58 -20.13
C GLN A 173 2.74 -11.61 -18.96
N ALA A 174 2.14 -10.43 -19.17
CA ALA A 174 1.85 -9.48 -18.10
C ALA A 174 0.85 -10.04 -17.08
N ALA A 175 -0.18 -10.77 -17.55
CA ALA A 175 -1.11 -11.47 -16.67
C ALA A 175 -0.42 -12.56 -15.84
N GLU A 176 0.50 -13.32 -16.44
CA GLU A 176 1.29 -14.34 -15.76
C GLU A 176 2.20 -13.73 -14.68
N ALA A 177 2.88 -12.62 -14.98
CA ALA A 177 3.69 -11.89 -14.00
C ALA A 177 2.86 -11.33 -12.85
N ALA A 178 1.65 -10.82 -13.15
CA ALA A 178 0.71 -10.37 -12.13
C ALA A 178 0.25 -11.54 -11.24
N MET A 179 -0.04 -12.71 -11.82
CA MET A 179 -0.38 -13.92 -11.05
C MET A 179 0.77 -14.43 -10.19
N GLU A 180 2.01 -14.38 -10.68
CA GLU A 180 3.20 -14.73 -9.88
C GLU A 180 3.38 -13.76 -8.70
N THR A 181 3.13 -12.47 -8.92
CA THR A 181 3.17 -11.44 -7.86
C THR A 181 2.12 -11.71 -6.80
N ILE A 182 0.91 -12.12 -7.20
CA ILE A 182 -0.15 -12.55 -6.26
C ILE A 182 0.35 -13.70 -5.39
N VAL A 183 0.93 -14.74 -5.98
CA VAL A 183 1.44 -15.91 -5.24
C VAL A 183 2.54 -15.51 -4.26
N LYS A 184 3.43 -14.60 -4.64
CA LYS A 184 4.46 -14.07 -3.72
C LYS A 184 3.83 -13.31 -2.57
N LEU A 185 2.89 -12.42 -2.84
CA LEU A 185 2.21 -11.63 -1.82
C LEU A 185 1.38 -12.49 -0.85
N THR A 186 0.78 -13.58 -1.32
CA THR A 186 0.00 -14.50 -0.47
C THR A 186 0.86 -15.51 0.29
N ALA A 187 2.07 -15.79 -0.19
CA ALA A 187 3.03 -16.71 0.46
C ALA A 187 3.93 -16.03 1.51
N MET A 188 3.97 -14.69 1.56
CA MET A 188 4.73 -13.99 2.60
C MET A 188 4.07 -14.22 3.97
N PRO A 189 4.82 -14.70 4.99
CA PRO A 189 4.28 -14.82 6.33
C PRO A 189 3.87 -13.43 6.81
N ASN A 190 2.61 -13.29 7.26
CA ASN A 190 2.18 -12.15 8.06
C ASN A 190 3.12 -12.10 9.27
N LYS A 191 4.18 -11.30 9.20
CA LYS A 191 4.98 -10.99 10.38
C LYS A 191 3.99 -10.33 11.34
N PRO A 192 3.66 -10.92 12.49
CA PRO A 192 2.90 -10.20 13.48
C PRO A 192 3.70 -8.94 13.81
N ALA A 193 3.07 -7.77 13.65
CA ALA A 193 3.64 -6.52 14.12
C ALA A 193 3.97 -6.72 15.60
N SER A 194 5.26 -6.83 15.90
CA SER A 194 5.82 -7.05 17.23
C SER A 194 6.24 -5.70 17.78
#